data_AF-A0A0C2BF47-F1
#
_entry.id   AF-A0A0C2BF47-F1
#
_cell.length_a   1.000
_cell.length_b   1.000
_cell.length_c   1.000
_cell.angle_alpha   90.00
_cell.angle_beta   90.00
_cell.angle_gamma   90.00
#
_symmetry.space_group_name_H-M   'P 1'
#
loop_
_entity.id
_entity.type
_entity.pdbx_description
1 polymer ?
#
loop_
_entity_poly.entity_id
_entity_poly.type
_entity_poly.pdbx_seq_one_letter_code
_entity_poly.pdbx_strand_id
1 'polypeptide(L)'
;MLIGLGALVVAVALLLFILRITDTGPGGDRDSSVRDDLARSAAMLRGAPALHYTGTIRVKGHPDARPDLVVSNPGDALGTLTMPGSPSLDYVAIDGKSFVRGKPEAWRSFGMAEKSEVLAEHPSMVAPGVLFSQDLAATLAPPALAKTLLLEDVPDEKITVGDPVPVGDHSCTPIHADDLTICLGQELKGGARFVDRVSFSGGSTVINIEAMTRKAVNQFSGDFRSKFTMTHEAVNPQISVTTQILHDYEGKCAPTACTFSARVTPTFLGPTSAPEASEAVQVNYLWVIDRDGVPVKVGPDCSGAVLIKPGKSTDLSCTATGPSVPADGPNSGEYHGEIHTSDLALTQAEYERLVRLAADNSKKVAALPDLPRPR
;
A
#
# COMPACT_ATOMS: atom_id res chain seq x y z
N MET A 1 -78.34 8.46 33.65
CA MET A 1 -77.78 8.12 32.32
C MET A 1 -76.26 7.99 32.48
N LEU A 2 -75.80 6.87 33.05
CA LEU A 2 -74.42 6.71 33.55
C LEU A 2 -74.01 5.21 33.53
N ILE A 3 -74.34 4.52 32.43
CA ILE A 3 -74.03 3.08 32.24
C ILE A 3 -73.20 2.86 30.95
N GLY A 4 -72.92 3.90 30.16
CA GLY A 4 -72.27 3.76 28.85
C GLY A 4 -70.73 3.66 28.85
N LEU A 5 -70.03 4.12 29.89
CA LEU A 5 -68.56 4.18 29.86
C LEU A 5 -67.86 2.92 30.39
N GLY A 6 -68.51 2.15 31.26
CA GLY A 6 -67.90 0.96 31.88
C GLY A 6 -67.73 -0.22 30.90
N ALA A 7 -68.69 -0.40 29.98
CA ALA A 7 -68.65 -1.50 29.02
C ALA A 7 -67.55 -1.33 27.95
N LEU A 8 -67.21 -0.09 27.59
CA LEU A 8 -66.19 0.19 26.57
C LEU A 8 -64.77 -0.10 27.10
N VAL A 9 -64.50 0.23 28.36
CA VAL A 9 -63.17 0.02 28.97
C VAL A 9 -62.91 -1.47 29.20
N VAL A 10 -63.93 -2.25 29.58
CA VAL A 10 -63.81 -3.70 29.75
C VAL A 10 -63.62 -4.41 28.40
N ALA A 11 -64.30 -3.96 27.34
CA ALA A 11 -64.14 -4.54 26.00
C ALA A 11 -62.75 -4.27 25.40
N VAL A 12 -62.18 -3.07 25.58
CA VAL A 12 -60.83 -2.74 25.11
C VAL A 12 -59.75 -3.45 25.94
N ALA A 13 -59.94 -3.60 27.25
CA ALA A 13 -59.03 -4.36 28.10
C ALA A 13 -59.05 -5.86 27.76
N LEU A 14 -60.22 -6.44 27.44
CA LEU A 14 -60.31 -7.83 27.00
C LEU A 14 -59.69 -8.04 25.62
N LEU A 15 -59.84 -7.09 24.69
CA LEU A 15 -59.23 -7.18 23.36
C LEU A 15 -57.70 -7.11 23.43
N LEU A 16 -57.15 -6.24 24.29
CA LEU A 16 -55.71 -6.13 24.56
C LEU A 16 -55.16 -7.33 25.34
N PHE A 17 -55.98 -7.98 26.16
CA PHE A 17 -55.59 -9.20 26.90
C PHE A 17 -55.59 -10.44 26.01
N ILE A 18 -56.57 -10.57 25.10
CA ILE A 18 -56.62 -11.67 24.12
C ILE A 18 -55.48 -11.55 23.10
N LEU A 19 -55.10 -10.33 22.69
CA LEU A 19 -53.92 -10.10 21.83
C LEU A 19 -52.57 -10.37 22.51
N ARG A 20 -52.54 -10.61 23.84
CA ARG A 20 -51.32 -10.99 24.57
C ARG A 20 -51.20 -12.49 24.89
N ILE A 21 -52.22 -13.31 24.60
CA ILE A 21 -52.25 -14.74 25.00
C ILE A 21 -52.12 -15.70 23.81
N THR A 22 -52.03 -15.20 22.58
CA THR A 22 -51.70 -16.01 21.40
C THR A 22 -50.28 -15.78 20.93
N ASP A 23 -49.30 -16.08 21.79
CA ASP A 23 -47.89 -16.21 21.40
C ASP A 23 -47.21 -17.31 22.23
N THR A 24 -47.68 -18.54 22.03
CA THR A 24 -46.94 -19.76 22.38
C THR A 24 -46.48 -20.41 21.07
N GLY A 25 -45.58 -19.72 20.38
CA GLY A 25 -44.68 -20.31 19.39
C GLY A 25 -43.43 -20.86 20.09
N PRO A 26 -42.90 -22.03 19.69
CA PRO A 26 -41.73 -22.63 20.32
C PRO A 26 -40.45 -21.96 19.80
N GLY A 27 -39.63 -21.42 20.71
CA GLY A 27 -38.27 -20.97 20.43
C GLY A 27 -38.18 -19.48 20.14
N GLY A 28 -38.01 -18.67 21.18
CA GLY A 28 -37.54 -17.30 21.04
C GLY A 28 -36.09 -17.31 20.56
N ASP A 29 -35.92 -17.35 19.24
CA ASP A 29 -34.69 -16.94 18.58
C ASP A 29 -34.44 -15.48 18.95
N ARG A 30 -33.24 -15.19 19.42
CA ARG A 30 -32.78 -13.81 19.52
C ARG A 30 -32.74 -13.28 18.09
N ASP A 31 -33.77 -12.53 17.69
CA ASP A 31 -33.74 -11.63 16.54
C ASP A 31 -32.68 -10.55 16.82
N SER A 32 -31.40 -10.93 16.74
CA SER A 32 -30.34 -9.93 16.64
C SER A 32 -30.49 -9.33 15.26
N SER A 33 -30.72 -8.02 15.21
CA SER A 33 -30.83 -7.32 13.94
C SER A 33 -29.54 -7.51 13.14
N VAL A 34 -29.64 -7.53 11.80
CA VAL A 34 -28.47 -7.57 10.90
C VAL A 34 -27.45 -6.49 11.25
N ARG A 35 -27.95 -5.33 11.71
CA ARG A 35 -27.15 -4.22 12.25
C ARG A 35 -26.32 -4.62 13.45
N ASP A 36 -26.90 -5.35 14.41
CA ASP A 36 -26.18 -5.79 15.59
C ASP A 36 -25.06 -6.79 15.23
N ASP A 37 -25.31 -7.67 14.26
CA ASP A 37 -24.28 -8.56 13.71
C ASP A 37 -23.14 -7.77 13.06
N LEU A 38 -23.48 -6.86 12.15
CA LEU A 38 -22.50 -5.98 11.48
C LEU A 38 -21.70 -5.14 12.48
N ALA A 39 -22.35 -4.59 13.50
CA ALA A 39 -21.71 -3.79 14.54
C ALA A 39 -20.72 -4.63 15.37
N ARG A 40 -21.08 -5.86 15.74
CA ARG A 40 -20.18 -6.80 16.43
C ARG A 40 -19.00 -7.19 15.56
N SER A 41 -19.24 -7.51 14.28
CA SER A 41 -18.18 -7.83 13.32
C SER A 41 -17.24 -6.64 13.08
N ALA A 42 -17.77 -5.42 12.97
CA ALA A 42 -16.98 -4.20 12.85
C ALA A 42 -16.12 -3.94 14.10
N ALA A 43 -16.68 -4.11 15.30
CA ALA A 43 -15.93 -3.98 16.55
C ALA A 43 -14.76 -4.97 16.62
N MET A 44 -14.98 -6.20 16.18
CA MET A 44 -13.93 -7.22 16.08
C MET A 44 -12.85 -6.84 15.05
N LEU A 45 -13.22 -6.44 13.83
CA LEU A 45 -12.26 -6.02 12.80
C LEU A 45 -11.40 -4.84 13.27
N ARG A 46 -12.01 -3.86 13.96
CA ARG A 46 -11.28 -2.71 14.51
C ARG A 46 -10.17 -3.12 15.49
N GLY A 47 -10.38 -4.22 16.22
CA GLY A 47 -9.40 -4.80 17.15
C GLY A 47 -8.44 -5.81 16.51
N ALA A 48 -8.61 -6.16 15.24
CA ALA A 48 -7.78 -7.16 14.58
C ALA A 48 -6.35 -6.64 14.43
N PRO A 49 -5.32 -7.42 14.84
CA PRO A 49 -3.92 -7.01 14.73
C PRO A 49 -3.46 -6.86 13.28
N ALA A 50 -3.84 -7.82 12.44
CA ALA A 50 -3.60 -7.82 11.01
C ALA A 50 -4.58 -8.81 10.35
N LEU A 51 -4.82 -8.59 9.06
CA LEU A 51 -5.66 -9.42 8.22
C LEU A 51 -4.92 -9.74 6.94
N HIS A 52 -5.15 -10.93 6.39
CA HIS A 52 -4.63 -11.36 5.10
C HIS A 52 -5.74 -11.22 4.05
N TYR A 53 -5.40 -10.63 2.91
CA TYR A 53 -6.33 -10.27 1.85
C TYR A 53 -5.91 -10.91 0.54
N THR A 54 -6.85 -11.61 -0.08
CA THR A 54 -6.70 -12.16 -1.44
C THR A 54 -7.90 -11.80 -2.31
N GLY A 55 -7.81 -12.00 -3.63
CA GLY A 55 -8.96 -11.91 -4.52
C GLY A 55 -8.69 -11.05 -5.74
N THR A 56 -9.55 -10.09 -6.05
CA THR A 56 -9.45 -9.18 -7.20
C THR A 56 -9.77 -7.74 -6.80
N ILE A 57 -8.97 -6.80 -7.32
CA ILE A 57 -9.11 -5.36 -7.13
C ILE A 57 -9.05 -4.69 -8.50
N ARG A 58 -10.00 -3.79 -8.75
CA ARG A 58 -9.99 -2.97 -9.96
C ARG A 58 -8.76 -2.07 -10.04
N VAL A 59 -8.04 -2.19 -11.15
CA VAL A 59 -6.98 -1.26 -11.56
C VAL A 59 -7.55 -0.37 -12.66
N LYS A 60 -7.35 0.95 -12.56
CA LYS A 60 -7.95 1.90 -13.50
C LYS A 60 -7.41 1.68 -14.92
N GLY A 61 -8.30 1.35 -15.86
CA GLY A 61 -7.93 1.17 -17.28
C GLY A 61 -7.30 -0.18 -17.62
N HIS A 62 -7.24 -1.11 -16.66
CA HIS A 62 -6.57 -2.41 -16.81
C HIS A 62 -7.46 -3.55 -16.28
N PRO A 63 -7.13 -4.82 -16.56
CA PRO A 63 -7.75 -5.96 -15.89
C PRO A 63 -7.64 -5.86 -14.36
N ASP A 64 -8.49 -6.58 -13.62
CA ASP A 64 -8.40 -6.56 -12.15
C ASP A 64 -7.09 -7.23 -11.69
N ALA A 65 -6.38 -6.58 -10.77
CA ALA A 65 -5.21 -7.13 -10.11
C ALA A 65 -5.63 -8.09 -8.99
N ARG A 66 -4.78 -9.07 -8.70
CA ARG A 66 -4.95 -10.02 -7.60
C ARG A 66 -4.02 -9.63 -6.46
N PRO A 67 -4.53 -9.00 -5.39
CA PRO A 67 -3.73 -8.81 -4.19
C PRO A 67 -3.50 -10.16 -3.50
N ASP A 68 -2.34 -10.29 -2.89
CA ASP A 68 -2.05 -11.25 -1.83
C ASP A 68 -1.28 -10.44 -0.78
N LEU A 69 -2.02 -9.82 0.14
CA LEU A 69 -1.51 -8.77 1.03
C LEU A 69 -1.84 -9.08 2.47
N VAL A 70 -0.85 -8.98 3.35
CA VAL A 70 -1.08 -8.83 4.79
C VAL A 70 -1.15 -7.34 5.09
N VAL A 71 -2.23 -6.89 5.74
CA VAL A 71 -2.40 -5.51 6.19
C VAL A 71 -2.64 -5.49 7.70
N SER A 72 -1.80 -4.76 8.39
CA SER A 72 -1.87 -4.56 9.83
C SER A 72 -2.92 -3.52 10.24
N ASN A 73 -3.28 -3.50 11.52
CA ASN A 73 -4.22 -2.52 12.09
C ASN A 73 -3.94 -1.05 11.72
N PRO A 74 -2.70 -0.53 11.81
CA PRO A 74 -2.40 0.84 11.41
C PRO A 74 -2.40 1.08 9.90
N GLY A 75 -2.59 0.05 9.07
CA GLY A 75 -2.55 0.17 7.61
C GLY A 75 -1.15 -0.03 7.01
N ASP A 76 -0.19 -0.57 7.77
CA ASP A 76 1.07 -1.05 7.18
C ASP A 76 0.82 -2.38 6.48
N ALA A 77 1.39 -2.58 5.29
CA ALA A 77 1.13 -3.77 4.48
C ALA A 77 2.37 -4.36 3.81
N LEU A 78 2.31 -5.67 3.57
CA LEU A 78 3.31 -6.43 2.83
C LEU A 78 2.62 -7.50 1.98
N GLY A 79 3.11 -7.72 0.77
CA GLY A 79 2.72 -8.87 -0.02
C GLY A 79 3.01 -8.69 -1.49
N THR A 80 2.09 -9.12 -2.35
CA THR A 80 2.22 -8.99 -3.80
C THR A 80 0.94 -8.51 -4.48
N LEU A 81 1.12 -7.93 -5.67
CA LEU A 81 0.06 -7.57 -6.61
C LEU A 81 0.32 -8.27 -7.94
N THR A 82 -0.64 -9.04 -8.43
CA THR A 82 -0.46 -9.85 -9.64
C THR A 82 -1.56 -9.61 -10.66
N MET A 83 -1.21 -9.23 -11.89
CA MET A 83 -2.16 -9.21 -13.00
C MET A 83 -2.35 -10.61 -13.59
N PRO A 84 -3.54 -10.97 -14.11
CA PRO A 84 -3.77 -12.26 -14.75
C PRO A 84 -2.72 -12.57 -15.83
N GLY A 85 -2.04 -13.72 -15.71
CA GLY A 85 -1.02 -14.17 -16.68
C GLY A 85 0.29 -13.39 -16.65
N SER A 86 0.51 -12.52 -15.66
CA SER A 86 1.72 -11.69 -15.54
C SER A 86 2.51 -12.03 -14.27
N PRO A 87 3.82 -11.72 -14.21
CA PRO A 87 4.57 -11.82 -12.96
C PRO A 87 4.02 -10.88 -11.88
N SER A 88 4.31 -11.20 -10.62
CA SER A 88 3.90 -10.40 -9.47
C SER A 88 4.78 -9.15 -9.28
N LEU A 89 4.19 -8.10 -8.73
CA LEU A 89 4.89 -6.98 -8.11
C LEU A 89 4.95 -7.22 -6.59
N ASP A 90 6.13 -7.10 -5.99
CA ASP A 90 6.31 -7.00 -4.54
C ASP A 90 5.72 -5.66 -4.07
N TYR A 91 4.94 -5.68 -2.98
CA TYR A 91 4.26 -4.52 -2.44
C TYR A 91 4.58 -4.33 -0.96
N VAL A 92 4.92 -3.10 -0.59
CA VAL A 92 5.11 -2.65 0.79
C VAL A 92 4.35 -1.34 0.96
N ALA A 93 3.58 -1.19 2.01
CA ALA A 93 2.99 0.10 2.36
C ALA A 93 3.23 0.44 3.82
N ILE A 94 3.47 1.73 4.06
CA ILE A 94 3.67 2.29 5.38
C ILE A 94 3.23 3.74 5.37
N ASP A 95 2.51 4.16 6.41
CA ASP A 95 2.15 5.58 6.59
C ASP A 95 1.40 6.18 5.37
N GLY A 96 0.56 5.36 4.72
CA GLY A 96 -0.19 5.75 3.51
C GLY A 96 0.67 5.94 2.25
N LYS A 97 1.95 5.55 2.29
CA LYS A 97 2.84 5.50 1.12
C LYS A 97 2.97 4.05 0.65
N SER A 98 2.76 3.82 -0.63
CA SER A 98 2.89 2.51 -1.29
C SER A 98 4.21 2.42 -2.07
N PHE A 99 4.93 1.32 -1.92
CA PHE A 99 6.20 1.03 -2.58
C PHE A 99 6.11 -0.30 -3.29
N VAL A 100 6.57 -0.34 -4.54
CA VAL A 100 6.34 -1.46 -5.44
C VAL A 100 7.62 -1.82 -6.17
N ARG A 101 7.91 -3.12 -6.34
CA ARG A 101 9.06 -3.60 -7.12
C ARG A 101 8.66 -4.81 -7.95
N GLY A 102 9.16 -4.90 -9.17
CA GLY A 102 9.05 -6.13 -9.94
C GLY A 102 9.72 -6.03 -11.29
N LYS A 103 9.56 -7.08 -12.10
CA LYS A 103 10.18 -7.16 -13.43
C LYS A 103 9.47 -6.23 -14.43
N PRO A 104 10.12 -5.86 -15.55
CA PRO A 104 9.51 -5.02 -16.57
C PRO A 104 8.16 -5.56 -17.06
N GLU A 105 8.01 -6.87 -17.20
CA GLU A 105 6.76 -7.52 -17.63
C GLU A 105 5.60 -7.24 -16.66
N ALA A 106 5.89 -7.24 -15.36
CA ALA A 106 4.88 -6.93 -14.35
C ALA A 106 4.45 -5.46 -14.50
N TRP A 107 5.38 -4.51 -14.60
CA TRP A 107 5.06 -3.09 -14.81
C TRP A 107 4.27 -2.83 -16.10
N ARG A 108 4.62 -3.48 -17.21
CA ARG A 108 3.86 -3.42 -18.47
C ARG A 108 2.40 -3.85 -18.26
N SER A 109 2.16 -4.91 -17.48
CA SER A 109 0.80 -5.40 -17.21
C SER A 109 -0.06 -4.41 -16.41
N PHE A 110 0.56 -3.53 -15.62
CA PHE A 110 -0.08 -2.44 -14.89
C PHE A 110 -0.13 -1.12 -15.70
N GLY A 111 0.05 -1.18 -17.02
CA GLY A 111 -0.06 -0.01 -17.90
C GLY A 111 1.19 0.87 -17.95
N MET A 112 2.29 0.47 -17.32
CA MET A 112 3.52 1.27 -17.24
C MET A 112 4.54 0.86 -18.29
N ALA A 113 4.09 0.53 -19.50
CA ALA A 113 4.95 -0.09 -20.50
C ALA A 113 6.15 0.78 -20.92
N GLU A 114 5.92 2.08 -21.13
CA GLU A 114 6.93 3.05 -21.56
C GLU A 114 8.05 3.25 -20.52
N LYS A 115 7.78 2.98 -19.25
CA LYS A 115 8.72 3.15 -18.13
C LYS A 115 9.15 1.84 -17.49
N SER A 116 8.77 0.70 -18.07
CA SER A 116 8.86 -0.60 -17.41
C SER A 116 10.29 -1.04 -17.08
N GLU A 117 11.26 -0.74 -17.93
CA GLU A 117 12.69 -1.04 -17.65
C GLU A 117 13.18 -0.21 -16.46
N VAL A 118 12.95 1.10 -16.49
CA VAL A 118 13.37 2.04 -15.43
C VAL A 118 12.73 1.68 -14.09
N LEU A 119 11.42 1.39 -14.08
CA LEU A 119 10.69 1.00 -12.87
C LEU A 119 11.11 -0.38 -12.32
N ALA A 120 11.81 -1.20 -13.11
CA ALA A 120 12.28 -2.52 -12.69
C ALA A 120 13.68 -2.48 -12.05
N GLU A 121 14.47 -1.44 -12.33
CA GLU A 121 15.83 -1.27 -11.78
C GLU A 121 15.79 -1.09 -10.26
N HIS A 122 14.82 -0.30 -9.77
CA HIS A 122 14.68 0.06 -8.37
C HIS A 122 13.23 -0.10 -7.89
N PRO A 123 13.00 -0.31 -6.58
CA PRO A 123 11.67 -0.10 -6.02
C PRO A 123 11.13 1.29 -6.41
N SER A 124 9.82 1.43 -6.52
CA SER A 124 9.16 2.68 -6.93
C SER A 124 8.09 3.06 -5.92
N MET A 125 8.05 4.32 -5.51
CA MET A 125 6.95 4.85 -4.70
C MET A 125 5.74 5.14 -5.61
N VAL A 126 4.61 4.51 -5.35
CA VAL A 126 3.39 4.67 -6.14
C VAL A 126 2.40 5.55 -5.39
N ALA A 127 2.12 6.73 -5.93
CA ALA A 127 1.12 7.63 -5.37
C ALA A 127 -0.32 7.11 -5.59
N PRO A 128 -1.27 7.48 -4.72
CA PRO A 128 -2.69 7.30 -5.00
C PRO A 128 -3.09 7.90 -6.35
N GLY A 129 -3.98 7.22 -7.06
CA GLY A 129 -4.44 7.55 -8.41
C GLY A 129 -3.61 6.95 -9.54
N VAL A 130 -2.39 6.46 -9.26
CA VAL A 130 -1.49 5.87 -10.28
C VAL A 130 -1.94 4.45 -10.65
N LEU A 131 -1.99 3.54 -9.67
CA LEU A 131 -2.49 2.17 -9.87
C LEU A 131 -3.92 2.01 -9.37
N PHE A 132 -4.17 2.55 -8.17
CA PHE A 132 -5.45 2.48 -7.46
C PHE A 132 -5.95 3.89 -7.20
N SER A 133 -7.25 4.11 -7.11
CA SER A 133 -7.81 5.45 -6.83
C SER A 133 -7.42 5.99 -5.45
N GLN A 134 -7.09 5.12 -4.50
CA GLN A 134 -6.70 5.43 -3.12
C GLN A 134 -5.49 4.57 -2.72
N ASP A 135 -4.87 4.87 -1.58
CA ASP A 135 -3.85 4.00 -1.00
C ASP A 135 -4.48 2.67 -0.57
N LEU A 136 -4.03 1.58 -1.19
CA LEU A 136 -4.67 0.28 -1.04
C LEU A 136 -4.57 -0.25 0.40
N ALA A 137 -3.42 -0.09 1.04
CA ALA A 137 -3.21 -0.56 2.41
C ALA A 137 -4.07 0.21 3.41
N ALA A 138 -4.20 1.53 3.27
CA ALA A 138 -5.09 2.33 4.10
C ALA A 138 -6.57 1.92 3.93
N THR A 139 -7.02 1.66 2.70
CA THR A 139 -8.38 1.19 2.43
C THR A 139 -8.65 -0.20 3.00
N LEU A 140 -7.66 -1.09 2.96
CA LEU A 140 -7.75 -2.46 3.49
C LEU A 140 -7.38 -2.55 4.98
N ALA A 141 -7.03 -1.45 5.66
CA ALA A 141 -6.71 -1.50 7.08
C ALA A 141 -7.94 -2.01 7.87
N PRO A 142 -7.76 -2.91 8.87
CA PRO A 142 -8.89 -3.44 9.64
C PRO A 142 -9.85 -2.38 10.21
N PRO A 143 -9.38 -1.23 10.76
CA PRO A 143 -10.27 -0.15 11.20
C PRO A 143 -11.04 0.54 10.06
N ALA A 144 -10.44 0.67 8.88
CA ALA A 144 -11.09 1.25 7.71
C ALA A 144 -12.20 0.32 7.20
N LEU A 145 -11.90 -0.98 7.12
CA LEU A 145 -12.89 -1.99 6.76
C LEU A 145 -14.04 -2.05 7.77
N ALA A 146 -13.73 -2.02 9.07
CA ALA A 146 -14.72 -1.95 10.14
C ALA A 146 -15.69 -0.77 9.97
N LYS A 147 -15.21 0.39 9.51
CA LYS A 147 -16.06 1.56 9.23
C LYS A 147 -17.05 1.26 8.09
N THR A 148 -16.58 0.62 7.02
CA THR A 148 -17.43 0.21 5.89
C THR A 148 -18.55 -0.74 6.32
N LEU A 149 -18.27 -1.66 7.25
CA LEU A 149 -19.25 -2.63 7.75
C LEU A 149 -20.43 -2.01 8.52
N LEU A 150 -20.26 -0.83 9.11
CA LEU A 150 -21.32 -0.22 9.91
C LEU A 150 -22.51 0.23 9.04
N LEU A 151 -22.27 0.47 7.75
CA LEU A 151 -23.29 0.88 6.78
C LEU A 151 -24.13 2.08 7.28
N GLU A 152 -23.52 3.02 8.00
CA GLU A 152 -24.22 4.09 8.73
C GLU A 152 -25.14 4.93 7.81
N ASP A 153 -24.76 5.06 6.53
CA ASP A 153 -25.47 5.86 5.53
C ASP A 153 -26.48 5.05 4.67
N VAL A 154 -26.58 3.73 4.87
CA VAL A 154 -27.51 2.87 4.12
C VAL A 154 -28.77 2.66 4.94
N PRO A 155 -29.98 2.99 4.47
CA PRO A 155 -31.22 2.70 5.20
C PRO A 155 -31.46 1.20 5.44
N ASP A 156 -32.09 0.83 6.56
CA ASP A 156 -32.32 -0.58 6.94
C ASP A 156 -33.09 -1.36 5.88
N GLU A 157 -34.07 -0.73 5.21
CA GLU A 157 -34.86 -1.34 4.14
C GLU A 157 -34.05 -1.71 2.89
N LYS A 158 -32.83 -1.18 2.75
CA LYS A 158 -31.90 -1.52 1.67
C LYS A 158 -30.91 -2.62 2.07
N ILE A 159 -30.88 -3.01 3.33
CA ILE A 159 -30.01 -4.06 3.82
C ILE A 159 -30.78 -5.39 3.75
N THR A 160 -30.30 -6.30 2.92
CA THR A 160 -30.93 -7.62 2.73
C THR A 160 -29.96 -8.74 3.03
N VAL A 161 -30.47 -9.84 3.56
CA VAL A 161 -29.69 -11.05 3.84
C VAL A 161 -30.03 -12.08 2.78
N GLY A 162 -29.01 -12.57 2.07
CA GLY A 162 -29.15 -13.63 1.09
C GLY A 162 -28.92 -15.01 1.68
N ASP A 163 -29.14 -16.03 0.85
CA ASP A 163 -28.90 -17.42 1.22
C ASP A 163 -27.39 -17.68 1.45
N PRO A 164 -27.02 -18.59 2.38
CA PRO A 164 -25.62 -18.95 2.60
C PRO A 164 -24.93 -19.43 1.32
N VAL A 165 -23.74 -18.90 1.05
CA VAL A 165 -22.91 -19.24 -0.12
C VAL A 165 -21.57 -19.85 0.32
N PRO A 166 -20.99 -20.76 -0.48
CA PRO A 166 -19.68 -21.34 -0.16
C PRO A 166 -18.54 -20.32 -0.36
N VAL A 167 -17.63 -20.26 0.61
CA VAL A 167 -16.36 -19.52 0.55
C VAL A 167 -15.26 -20.43 1.06
N GLY A 168 -14.40 -20.90 0.16
CA GLY A 168 -13.36 -21.88 0.50
C GLY A 168 -13.98 -23.20 0.96
N ASP A 169 -13.70 -23.57 2.22
CA ASP A 169 -14.12 -24.80 2.88
C ASP A 169 -15.34 -24.64 3.81
N HIS A 170 -15.89 -23.43 3.92
CA HIS A 170 -17.04 -23.12 4.77
C HIS A 170 -18.10 -22.31 4.02
N SER A 171 -19.21 -21.99 4.69
CA SER A 171 -20.26 -21.12 4.16
C SER A 171 -20.29 -19.78 4.88
N CYS A 172 -20.68 -18.75 4.15
CA CYS A 172 -20.91 -17.41 4.68
C CYS A 172 -22.29 -16.92 4.25
N THR A 173 -22.90 -16.05 5.04
CA THR A 173 -24.19 -15.44 4.76
C THR A 173 -23.95 -14.05 4.14
N PRO A 174 -24.36 -13.82 2.87
CA PRO A 174 -24.19 -12.52 2.24
C PRO A 174 -25.20 -11.51 2.79
N ILE A 175 -24.71 -10.32 3.09
CA ILE A 175 -25.49 -9.12 3.42
C ILE A 175 -25.28 -8.12 2.29
N HIS A 176 -26.35 -7.78 1.59
CA HIS A 176 -26.33 -6.82 0.48
C HIS A 176 -26.77 -5.45 0.97
N ALA A 177 -26.05 -4.41 0.56
CA ALA A 177 -26.30 -3.02 0.89
C ALA A 177 -25.87 -2.12 -0.28
N ASP A 178 -26.84 -1.60 -1.04
CA ASP A 178 -26.62 -0.88 -2.30
C ASP A 178 -25.67 -1.65 -3.26
N ASP A 179 -24.46 -1.17 -3.48
CA ASP A 179 -23.45 -1.77 -4.33
C ASP A 179 -22.46 -2.68 -3.59
N LEU A 180 -22.64 -2.87 -2.29
CA LEU A 180 -21.75 -3.65 -1.44
C LEU A 180 -22.39 -4.98 -1.05
N THR A 181 -21.60 -6.04 -1.01
CA THR A 181 -21.97 -7.31 -0.39
C THR A 181 -20.90 -7.73 0.59
N ILE A 182 -21.30 -7.96 1.84
CA ILE A 182 -20.46 -8.41 2.95
C ILE A 182 -20.85 -9.84 3.27
N CYS A 183 -19.92 -10.78 3.19
CA CYS A 183 -20.20 -12.16 3.56
C CYS A 183 -19.73 -12.43 4.99
N LEU A 184 -20.68 -12.69 5.89
CA LEU A 184 -20.41 -13.04 7.28
C LEU A 184 -20.30 -14.55 7.44
N GLY A 185 -19.15 -15.01 7.91
CA GLY A 185 -18.85 -16.42 8.14
C GLY A 185 -19.45 -16.98 9.41
N GLN A 186 -18.73 -17.93 9.98
CA GLN A 186 -19.08 -18.59 11.24
C GLN A 186 -19.10 -17.62 12.43
N GLU A 187 -19.97 -17.92 13.40
CA GLU A 187 -20.02 -17.23 14.67
C GLU A 187 -18.78 -17.57 15.51
N LEU A 188 -18.13 -16.53 16.03
CA LEU A 188 -16.98 -16.65 16.92
C LEU A 188 -17.42 -16.61 18.38
N LYS A 189 -16.50 -16.98 19.29
CA LYS A 189 -16.70 -16.76 20.72
C LYS A 189 -16.98 -15.28 20.99
N GLY A 190 -18.11 -14.99 21.63
CA GLY A 190 -18.60 -13.62 21.88
C GLY A 190 -19.71 -13.16 20.93
N GLY A 191 -20.10 -13.97 19.94
CA GLY A 191 -21.28 -13.72 19.10
C GLY A 191 -21.08 -12.74 17.95
N ALA A 192 -19.84 -12.34 17.67
CA ALA A 192 -19.49 -11.71 16.40
C ALA A 192 -19.35 -12.78 15.31
N ARG A 193 -19.65 -12.45 14.07
CA ARG A 193 -19.33 -13.29 12.90
C ARG A 193 -18.10 -12.74 12.20
N PHE A 194 -17.21 -13.61 11.74
CA PHE A 194 -16.05 -13.16 10.96
C PHE A 194 -16.51 -12.66 9.58
N VAL A 195 -15.76 -11.75 8.97
CA VAL A 195 -16.07 -11.27 7.62
C VAL A 195 -15.13 -11.97 6.66
N ASP A 196 -15.66 -12.94 5.91
CA ASP A 196 -14.84 -13.79 5.03
C ASP A 196 -14.59 -13.13 3.68
N ARG A 197 -15.54 -12.30 3.23
CA ARG A 197 -15.51 -11.70 1.90
C ARG A 197 -16.23 -10.37 1.85
N VAL A 198 -15.68 -9.44 1.06
CA VAL A 198 -16.34 -8.20 0.65
C VAL A 198 -16.29 -8.10 -0.87
N SER A 199 -17.41 -7.77 -1.50
CA SER A 199 -17.49 -7.59 -2.96
C SER A 199 -18.34 -6.39 -3.33
N PHE A 200 -18.01 -5.76 -4.45
CA PHE A 200 -18.70 -4.57 -4.97
C PHE A 200 -19.50 -4.89 -6.24
N SER A 201 -20.52 -4.07 -6.53
CA SER A 201 -21.40 -4.24 -7.69
C SER A 201 -20.61 -4.21 -9.00
N GLY A 202 -21.03 -5.06 -9.94
CA GLY A 202 -20.26 -5.37 -11.15
C GLY A 202 -19.25 -6.51 -10.99
N GLY A 203 -19.11 -7.08 -9.77
CA GLY A 203 -18.47 -8.38 -9.51
C GLY A 203 -16.96 -8.46 -9.76
N SER A 204 -16.33 -7.38 -10.24
CA SER A 204 -14.92 -7.36 -10.63
C SER A 204 -13.99 -7.23 -9.43
N THR A 205 -14.45 -6.57 -8.36
CA THR A 205 -13.71 -6.48 -7.08
C THR A 205 -14.32 -7.42 -6.04
N VAL A 206 -13.56 -8.45 -5.68
CA VAL A 206 -13.92 -9.45 -4.67
C VAL A 206 -12.71 -9.66 -3.78
N ILE A 207 -12.84 -9.37 -2.49
CA ILE A 207 -11.76 -9.48 -1.52
C ILE A 207 -12.14 -10.56 -0.51
N ASN A 208 -11.36 -11.64 -0.47
CA ASN A 208 -11.40 -12.60 0.62
C ASN A 208 -10.49 -12.10 1.74
N ILE A 209 -10.92 -12.36 2.96
CA ILE A 209 -10.28 -11.86 4.17
C ILE A 209 -10.04 -13.05 5.07
N GLU A 210 -8.83 -13.15 5.61
CA GLU A 210 -8.45 -14.20 6.53
C GLU A 210 -7.86 -13.60 7.81
N ALA A 211 -8.32 -14.14 8.94
CA ALA A 211 -7.76 -13.82 10.25
C ALA A 211 -6.34 -14.37 10.36
N MET A 212 -5.38 -13.50 10.69
CA MET A 212 -4.02 -13.97 10.94
C MET A 212 -3.87 -14.62 12.31
N THR A 213 -3.14 -15.73 12.36
CA THR A 213 -2.70 -16.32 13.63
C THR A 213 -1.65 -15.45 14.32
N ARG A 214 -1.52 -15.54 15.66
CA ARG A 214 -0.45 -14.83 16.40
C ARG A 214 0.94 -15.08 15.83
N LYS A 215 1.23 -16.33 15.43
CA LYS A 215 2.50 -16.69 14.80
C LYS A 215 2.69 -15.93 13.49
N ALA A 216 1.66 -15.86 12.65
CA ALA A 216 1.70 -15.15 11.37
C ALA A 216 1.84 -13.63 11.57
N VAL A 217 1.17 -13.04 12.57
CA VAL A 217 1.33 -11.62 12.93
C VAL A 217 2.76 -11.30 13.38
N ASN A 218 3.37 -12.18 14.19
CA ASN A 218 4.75 -12.01 14.63
C ASN A 218 5.73 -12.14 13.45
N GLN A 219 5.48 -13.09 12.54
CA GLN A 219 6.26 -13.25 11.32
C GLN A 219 6.15 -12.02 10.42
N PHE A 220 4.94 -11.49 10.21
CA PHE A 220 4.71 -10.26 9.45
C PHE A 220 5.58 -9.11 9.95
N SER A 221 5.70 -8.92 11.27
CA SER A 221 6.55 -7.85 11.82
C SER A 221 8.04 -8.02 11.47
N GLY A 222 8.53 -9.26 11.40
CA GLY A 222 9.90 -9.57 10.96
C GLY A 222 10.08 -9.35 9.47
N ASP A 223 9.16 -9.90 8.67
CA ASP A 223 9.19 -9.83 7.21
C ASP A 223 9.05 -8.37 6.73
N PHE A 224 8.15 -7.60 7.33
CA PHE A 224 7.95 -6.18 7.02
C PHE A 224 9.22 -5.35 7.25
N ARG A 225 9.94 -5.58 8.36
CA ARG A 225 11.22 -4.90 8.63
C ARG A 225 12.30 -5.28 7.63
N SER A 226 12.33 -6.54 7.19
CA SER A 226 13.28 -6.99 6.17
C SER A 226 13.09 -6.28 4.82
N LYS A 227 11.90 -5.70 4.60
CA LYS A 227 11.52 -5.02 3.38
C LYS A 227 11.77 -3.50 3.41
N PHE A 228 12.33 -2.94 4.48
CA PHE A 228 12.67 -1.51 4.52
C PHE A 228 13.72 -1.09 3.50
N THR A 229 14.56 -2.00 3.01
CA THR A 229 15.44 -1.67 1.89
C THR A 229 14.63 -1.26 0.65
N MET A 230 13.43 -1.82 0.45
CA MET A 230 12.54 -1.39 -0.63
C MET A 230 12.07 0.05 -0.48
N THR A 231 11.87 0.55 0.74
CA THR A 231 11.43 1.94 0.95
C THR A 231 12.62 2.91 0.84
N HIS A 232 13.80 2.49 1.30
CA HIS A 232 15.04 3.27 1.21
C HIS A 232 15.47 3.51 -0.24
N GLU A 233 15.46 2.46 -1.06
CA GLU A 233 15.93 2.50 -2.45
C GLU A 233 14.82 2.90 -3.44
N ALA A 234 13.64 3.26 -2.94
CA ALA A 234 12.53 3.61 -3.81
C ALA A 234 12.81 4.90 -4.58
N VAL A 235 12.47 4.95 -5.86
CA VAL A 235 12.51 6.16 -6.70
C VAL A 235 11.12 6.77 -6.86
N ASN A 236 11.05 8.07 -7.13
CA ASN A 236 9.78 8.76 -7.40
C ASN A 236 9.45 8.68 -8.91
N PRO A 237 8.44 7.92 -9.36
CA PRO A 237 8.14 7.75 -10.78
C PRO A 237 7.61 9.03 -11.48
N GLN A 238 7.30 10.06 -10.69
CA GLN A 238 6.92 11.38 -11.18
C GLN A 238 8.12 12.31 -11.34
N ILE A 239 9.32 11.90 -10.94
CA ILE A 239 10.54 12.64 -11.20
C ILE A 239 11.29 11.94 -12.35
N SER A 240 11.91 12.75 -13.19
CA SER A 240 12.90 12.30 -14.14
C SER A 240 14.14 13.14 -13.94
N VAL A 241 15.28 12.50 -13.75
CA VAL A 241 16.56 13.19 -13.63
C VAL A 241 17.27 13.14 -14.96
N THR A 242 17.48 14.31 -15.55
CA THR A 242 18.34 14.44 -16.73
C THR A 242 19.73 14.86 -16.28
N THR A 243 20.72 14.12 -16.77
CA THR A 243 22.14 14.43 -16.55
C THR A 243 22.78 14.76 -17.88
N GLN A 244 23.34 15.97 -17.96
CA GLN A 244 24.04 16.47 -19.13
C GLN A 244 25.52 16.59 -18.79
N ILE A 245 26.39 15.84 -19.47
CA ILE A 245 27.83 16.03 -19.39
C ILE A 245 28.16 17.42 -19.96
N LEU A 246 28.78 18.27 -19.14
CA LEU A 246 29.02 19.67 -19.53
C LEU A 246 30.25 19.82 -20.42
N HIS A 247 31.21 18.91 -20.31
CA HIS A 247 32.41 18.86 -21.13
C HIS A 247 32.61 17.44 -21.66
N ASP A 248 32.63 17.30 -22.97
CA ASP A 248 33.16 16.11 -23.64
C ASP A 248 34.70 16.18 -23.50
N TYR A 249 35.29 15.28 -22.71
CA TYR A 249 36.70 15.36 -22.31
C TYR A 249 37.67 14.89 -23.41
N GLU A 250 37.47 15.34 -24.64
CA GLU A 250 38.48 15.20 -25.71
C GLU A 250 39.71 16.12 -25.49
N GLY A 251 39.71 16.96 -24.43
CA GLY A 251 40.73 18.00 -24.17
C GLY A 251 41.49 17.86 -22.85
N LYS A 252 42.71 17.32 -22.92
CA LYS A 252 43.85 17.41 -21.95
C LYS A 252 43.48 17.41 -20.46
N CYS A 253 43.10 16.25 -19.93
CA CYS A 253 43.35 15.94 -18.52
C CYS A 253 44.85 16.11 -18.21
N ALA A 254 45.21 16.50 -16.98
CA ALA A 254 46.59 16.38 -16.54
C ALA A 254 46.99 14.89 -16.53
N PRO A 255 48.27 14.54 -16.75
CA PRO A 255 48.71 13.14 -16.77
C PRO A 255 48.36 12.35 -15.51
N THR A 256 48.11 13.04 -14.39
CA THR A 256 47.82 12.46 -13.08
C THR A 256 46.45 12.82 -12.51
N ALA A 257 45.69 13.74 -13.13
CA ALA A 257 44.38 14.13 -12.62
C ALA A 257 43.45 14.65 -13.71
N CYS A 258 42.16 14.30 -13.60
CA CYS A 258 41.11 14.82 -14.44
C CYS A 258 39.88 15.21 -13.62
N THR A 259 39.30 16.37 -13.91
CA THR A 259 38.07 16.83 -13.25
C THR A 259 36.94 16.71 -14.23
N PHE A 260 35.94 15.90 -13.92
CA PHE A 260 34.68 15.68 -14.64
C PHE A 260 33.59 16.61 -14.13
N SER A 261 32.70 17.05 -15.02
CA SER A 261 31.58 17.92 -14.67
C SER A 261 30.31 17.54 -15.41
N ALA A 262 29.19 17.49 -14.68
CA ALA A 262 27.86 17.21 -15.23
C ALA A 262 26.82 18.15 -14.63
N ARG A 263 25.81 18.49 -15.42
CA ARG A 263 24.63 19.24 -14.98
C ARG A 263 23.47 18.30 -14.77
N VAL A 264 22.89 18.36 -13.59
CA VAL A 264 21.76 17.52 -13.21
C VAL A 264 20.51 18.37 -13.07
N THR A 265 19.42 17.92 -13.69
CA THR A 265 18.13 18.63 -13.71
C THR A 265 17.00 17.63 -13.45
N PRO A 266 16.38 17.63 -12.25
CA PRO A 266 15.14 16.90 -12.05
C PRO A 266 13.98 17.63 -12.76
N THR A 267 13.09 16.85 -13.36
CA THR A 267 11.86 17.31 -13.99
C THR A 267 10.69 16.60 -13.34
N PHE A 268 9.68 17.37 -12.92
CA PHE A 268 8.43 16.80 -12.45
C PHE A 268 7.53 16.46 -13.65
N LEU A 269 7.10 15.20 -13.71
CA LEU A 269 6.29 14.63 -14.78
C LEU A 269 4.78 14.68 -14.48
N GLY A 270 4.38 15.07 -13.26
CA GLY A 270 2.98 15.21 -12.86
C GLY A 270 2.41 16.61 -13.16
N PRO A 271 1.17 16.91 -12.71
CA PRO A 271 0.54 18.22 -12.86
C PRO A 271 1.31 19.31 -12.11
N THR A 272 1.64 20.43 -12.76
CA THR A 272 2.38 21.54 -12.14
C THR A 272 1.67 22.21 -10.95
N SER A 273 0.37 21.95 -10.76
CA SER A 273 -0.41 22.39 -9.61
C SER A 273 -0.25 21.52 -8.36
N ALA A 274 0.40 20.36 -8.47
CA ALA A 274 0.64 19.47 -7.34
C ALA A 274 1.64 20.11 -6.36
N PRO A 275 1.43 20.06 -5.03
CA PRO A 275 2.38 20.61 -4.05
C PRO A 275 3.82 20.15 -4.29
N GLU A 276 3.99 18.89 -4.64
CA GLU A 276 5.26 18.19 -4.87
C GLU A 276 6.05 18.76 -6.07
N ALA A 277 5.37 19.42 -7.02
CA ALA A 277 6.02 20.03 -8.19
C ALA A 277 6.99 21.17 -7.82
N SER A 278 6.87 21.71 -6.60
CA SER A 278 7.67 22.83 -6.10
C SER A 278 8.70 22.45 -5.01
N GLU A 279 8.64 21.21 -4.52
CA GLU A 279 9.49 20.71 -3.46
C GLU A 279 10.87 20.33 -4.00
N ALA A 280 11.91 20.48 -3.18
CA ALA A 280 13.26 20.09 -3.58
C ALA A 280 13.37 18.56 -3.55
N VAL A 281 13.89 17.97 -4.62
CA VAL A 281 14.10 16.52 -4.73
C VAL A 281 15.54 16.20 -4.41
N GLN A 282 15.75 15.16 -3.62
CA GLN A 282 17.09 14.61 -3.40
C GLN A 282 17.53 13.83 -4.64
N VAL A 283 18.58 14.33 -5.29
CA VAL A 283 19.26 13.62 -6.36
C VAL A 283 20.59 13.12 -5.83
N ASN A 284 20.70 11.79 -5.71
CA ASN A 284 21.94 11.12 -5.39
C ASN A 284 22.76 10.97 -6.66
N TYR A 285 24.07 11.03 -6.55
CA TYR A 285 24.96 10.88 -7.68
C TYR A 285 26.21 10.08 -7.30
N LEU A 286 26.76 9.37 -8.29
CA LEU A 286 27.99 8.61 -8.18
C LEU A 286 28.74 8.68 -9.50
N TRP A 287 30.01 9.08 -9.45
CA TRP A 287 30.93 9.00 -10.57
C TRP A 287 31.71 7.69 -10.54
N VAL A 288 31.71 6.98 -11.66
CA VAL A 288 32.59 5.84 -11.93
C VAL A 288 33.59 6.30 -12.98
N ILE A 289 34.87 6.31 -12.61
CA ILE A 289 35.93 6.81 -13.49
C ILE A 289 37.01 5.77 -13.59
N ASP A 290 37.41 5.47 -14.81
CA ASP A 290 38.57 4.66 -15.14
C ASP A 290 39.55 5.43 -16.02
N ARG A 291 40.79 4.92 -16.05
CA ARG A 291 41.83 5.34 -16.97
C ARG A 291 42.31 4.10 -17.69
N ASP A 292 42.21 4.10 -19.02
CA ASP A 292 42.61 2.98 -19.87
C ASP A 292 41.98 1.64 -19.39
N GLY A 293 40.72 1.68 -18.91
CA GLY A 293 39.99 0.52 -18.38
C GLY A 293 40.29 0.16 -16.92
N VAL A 294 41.13 0.93 -16.23
CA VAL A 294 41.50 0.69 -14.82
C VAL A 294 40.84 1.74 -13.92
N PRO A 295 40.01 1.34 -12.93
CA PRO A 295 39.39 2.28 -11.99
C PRO A 295 40.43 3.16 -11.28
N VAL A 296 40.19 4.47 -11.25
CA VAL A 296 41.10 5.44 -10.62
C VAL A 296 40.55 5.91 -9.28
N LYS A 297 41.45 6.46 -8.44
CA LYS A 297 41.03 7.03 -7.16
C LYS A 297 40.28 8.33 -7.41
N VAL A 298 39.08 8.43 -6.86
CA VAL A 298 38.22 9.61 -6.97
C VAL A 298 38.19 10.41 -5.67
N GLY A 299 37.94 11.71 -5.78
CA GLY A 299 37.78 12.63 -4.64
C GLY A 299 36.48 12.40 -3.86
N PRO A 300 36.35 12.99 -2.66
CA PRO A 300 35.14 12.86 -1.83
C PRO A 300 33.89 13.44 -2.50
N ASP A 301 34.05 14.42 -3.39
CA ASP A 301 32.95 15.09 -4.09
C ASP A 301 32.35 14.26 -5.24
N CYS A 302 32.95 13.11 -5.54
CA CYS A 302 32.56 12.23 -6.64
C CYS A 302 31.35 11.32 -6.33
N SER A 303 30.82 11.41 -5.12
CA SER A 303 29.56 10.76 -4.76
C SER A 303 28.87 11.59 -3.69
N GLY A 304 27.55 11.67 -3.74
CA GLY A 304 26.81 12.42 -2.73
C GLY A 304 25.34 12.57 -3.06
N ALA A 305 24.72 13.55 -2.40
CA ALA A 305 23.32 13.91 -2.62
C ALA A 305 23.18 15.43 -2.68
N VAL A 306 22.34 15.91 -3.58
CA VAL A 306 22.02 17.32 -3.74
C VAL A 306 20.50 17.51 -3.76
N LEU A 307 20.01 18.60 -3.18
CA LEU A 307 18.59 18.95 -3.23
C LEU A 307 18.36 19.94 -4.37
N ILE A 308 17.60 19.53 -5.39
CA ILE A 308 17.34 20.32 -6.58
C ILE A 308 15.82 20.44 -6.78
N LYS A 309 15.31 21.66 -6.97
CA LYS A 309 13.90 21.87 -7.31
C LYS A 309 13.63 21.45 -8.76
N PRO A 310 12.46 20.86 -9.07
CA PRO A 310 12.07 20.55 -10.44
C PRO A 310 12.24 21.75 -11.39
N GLY A 311 12.86 21.51 -12.55
CA GLY A 311 13.18 22.53 -13.56
C GLY A 311 14.34 23.46 -13.20
N LYS A 312 15.02 23.26 -12.06
CA LYS A 312 16.30 23.88 -11.75
C LYS A 312 17.43 22.87 -11.99
N SER A 313 18.63 23.39 -12.19
CA SER A 313 19.81 22.58 -12.46
C SER A 313 20.89 22.83 -11.41
N THR A 314 21.73 21.84 -11.18
CA THR A 314 22.94 21.95 -10.36
C THR A 314 24.10 21.28 -11.08
N ASP A 315 25.26 21.93 -11.08
CA ASP A 315 26.48 21.41 -11.67
C ASP A 315 27.23 20.61 -10.60
N LEU A 316 27.52 19.35 -10.92
CA LEU A 316 28.31 18.42 -10.13
C LEU A 316 29.70 18.32 -10.73
N SER A 317 30.71 18.23 -9.88
CA SER A 317 32.09 18.06 -10.31
C SER A 317 32.77 16.94 -9.52
N CYS A 318 33.60 16.16 -10.20
CA CYS A 318 34.36 15.06 -9.61
C CYS A 318 35.79 15.11 -10.10
N THR A 319 36.76 15.06 -9.20
CA THR A 319 38.18 14.95 -9.58
C THR A 319 38.68 13.53 -9.36
N ALA A 320 39.16 12.91 -10.43
CA ALA A 320 39.87 11.65 -10.44
C ALA A 320 41.39 11.89 -10.46
N THR A 321 42.12 11.06 -9.71
CA THR A 321 43.58 11.04 -9.69
C THR A 321 44.06 9.69 -10.21
N GLY A 322 44.71 9.70 -11.38
CA GLY A 322 45.32 8.51 -11.96
C GLY A 322 46.64 8.15 -11.30
N PRO A 323 47.15 6.92 -11.54
CA PRO A 323 48.47 6.52 -11.09
C PRO A 323 49.56 7.45 -11.67
N SER A 324 50.66 7.59 -10.94
CA SER A 324 51.83 8.34 -11.41
C SER A 324 52.31 7.75 -12.74
N VAL A 325 52.48 8.60 -13.75
CA VAL A 325 52.99 8.17 -15.05
C VAL A 325 54.48 7.87 -14.90
N PRO A 326 54.95 6.65 -15.25
CA PRO A 326 56.38 6.33 -15.25
C PRO A 326 57.15 7.29 -16.15
N ALA A 327 58.38 7.66 -15.78
CA ALA A 327 59.20 8.57 -16.57
C ALA A 327 59.43 8.12 -18.03
N ASP A 328 59.36 6.80 -18.27
CA ASP A 328 59.56 6.16 -19.57
C ASP A 328 58.25 5.62 -20.19
N GLY A 329 57.10 5.90 -19.56
CA GLY A 329 55.78 5.43 -20.00
C GLY A 329 55.10 6.39 -21.00
N PRO A 330 54.00 5.97 -21.65
CA PRO A 330 53.22 6.87 -22.47
C PRO A 330 52.69 8.05 -21.62
N ASN A 331 53.03 9.27 -22.02
CA ASN A 331 52.59 10.52 -21.39
C ASN A 331 51.07 10.79 -21.55
N SER A 332 50.33 9.86 -22.15
CA SER A 332 48.92 9.95 -22.46
C SER A 332 48.22 8.67 -22.01
N GLY A 333 47.10 8.83 -21.30
CA GLY A 333 46.09 7.80 -21.09
C GLY A 333 44.73 8.46 -21.24
N GLU A 334 43.72 7.68 -21.60
CA GLU A 334 42.35 8.15 -21.76
C GLU A 334 41.60 7.92 -20.46
N TYR A 335 40.93 8.96 -19.95
CA TYR A 335 40.01 8.79 -18.83
C TYR A 335 38.59 8.64 -19.36
N HIS A 336 37.88 7.64 -18.86
CA HIS A 336 36.46 7.43 -19.11
C HIS A 336 35.72 7.71 -17.82
N GLY A 337 34.68 8.55 -17.89
CA GLY A 337 33.88 8.93 -16.72
C GLY A 337 32.40 8.75 -17.00
N GLU A 338 31.75 7.94 -16.18
CA GLU A 338 30.32 7.75 -16.16
C GLU A 338 29.74 8.35 -14.87
N ILE A 339 28.58 9.00 -14.96
CA ILE A 339 27.84 9.49 -13.81
C ILE A 339 26.49 8.79 -13.74
N HIS A 340 26.20 8.19 -12.59
CA HIS A 340 24.89 7.66 -12.25
C HIS A 340 24.17 8.66 -11.36
N THR A 341 22.89 8.91 -11.64
CA THR A 341 22.03 9.80 -10.84
C THR A 341 20.73 9.11 -10.48
N SER A 342 20.24 9.29 -9.25
CA SER A 342 19.01 8.67 -8.75
C SER A 342 18.18 9.64 -7.91
N ASP A 343 16.87 9.63 -8.12
CA ASP A 343 15.83 10.42 -7.49
C ASP A 343 15.07 9.63 -6.42
N LEU A 344 15.76 9.30 -5.33
CA LEU A 344 15.12 8.60 -4.21
C LEU A 344 13.82 9.30 -3.79
N ALA A 345 12.78 8.49 -3.62
CA ALA A 345 11.42 8.91 -3.28
C ALA A 345 11.30 9.50 -1.88
N LEU A 346 12.24 9.17 -0.99
CA LEU A 346 12.27 9.60 0.39
C LEU A 346 13.60 10.27 0.70
N THR A 347 13.53 11.35 1.47
CA THR A 347 14.71 11.88 2.15
C THR A 347 15.18 10.91 3.25
N GLN A 348 16.45 11.00 3.65
CA GLN A 348 16.99 10.22 4.77
C GLN A 348 16.15 10.38 6.06
N ALA A 349 15.71 11.61 6.36
CA ALA A 349 14.90 11.90 7.54
C ALA A 349 13.51 11.26 7.48
N GLU A 350 12.87 11.25 6.30
CA GLU A 350 11.60 10.55 6.10
C GLU A 350 11.77 9.04 6.22
N TYR A 351 12.82 8.47 5.63
CA TYR A 351 13.12 7.05 5.76
C TYR A 351 13.30 6.65 7.24
N GLU A 352 14.14 7.37 7.99
CA GLU A 352 14.35 7.10 9.42
C GLU A 352 13.07 7.28 10.25
N ARG A 353 12.21 8.24 9.89
CA ARG A 353 10.88 8.40 10.48
C ARG A 353 10.01 7.17 10.21
N LEU A 354 9.96 6.66 8.98
CA LEU A 354 9.20 5.47 8.62
C LEU A 354 9.72 4.22 9.34
N VAL A 355 11.03 4.02 9.43
CA VAL A 355 11.63 2.90 10.18
C VAL A 355 11.21 2.92 11.66
N ARG A 356 11.24 4.10 12.30
CA ARG A 356 10.77 4.27 13.69
C ARG A 356 9.28 3.99 13.83
N LEU A 357 8.47 4.54 12.93
CA LEU A 357 7.03 4.34 12.91
C LEU A 357 6.67 2.85 12.76
N ALA A 358 7.33 2.15 11.85
CA ALA A 358 7.15 0.71 11.66
C ALA A 358 7.48 -0.09 12.92
N ALA A 359 8.57 0.27 13.61
CA ALA A 359 8.96 -0.38 14.86
C ALA A 359 7.90 -0.18 15.94
N ASP A 360 7.31 1.01 16.03
CA ASP A 360 6.24 1.33 16.98
C ASP A 360 4.92 0.66 16.61
N ASN A 361 4.55 0.65 15.34
CA ASN A 361 3.38 -0.06 14.83
C ASN A 361 3.48 -1.56 15.07
N SER A 362 4.65 -2.17 14.84
CA SER A 362 4.90 -3.58 15.17
C SER A 362 4.62 -3.87 16.66
N LYS A 363 5.04 -2.98 17.57
CA LYS A 363 4.76 -3.13 19.02
C LYS A 363 3.27 -3.00 19.33
N LYS A 364 2.58 -2.04 18.71
CA LYS A 364 1.13 -1.84 18.88
C LYS A 364 0.35 -3.06 18.39
N VAL A 365 0.70 -3.58 17.22
CA VAL A 365 0.09 -4.79 16.63
C VAL A 365 0.34 -6.01 17.51
N ALA A 366 1.56 -6.18 18.03
CA ALA A 366 1.87 -7.28 18.95
C ALA A 366 1.10 -7.19 20.29
N ALA A 367 0.74 -5.98 20.73
CA ALA A 367 -0.04 -5.75 21.95
C ALA A 367 -1.55 -5.98 21.77
N LEU A 368 -2.06 -6.05 20.53
CA LEU A 368 -3.47 -6.33 20.28
C LEU A 368 -3.81 -7.79 20.60
N PRO A 369 -5.03 -8.06 21.11
CA PRO A 369 -5.47 -9.42 21.44
C PRO A 369 -5.61 -10.30 20.18
N ASP A 370 -5.60 -11.61 20.37
CA ASP A 370 -5.94 -12.54 19.29
C ASP A 370 -7.42 -12.39 18.94
N LEU A 371 -7.75 -12.62 17.66
CA LEU A 371 -9.14 -12.75 17.27
C LEU A 371 -9.80 -13.95 17.99
N PRO A 372 -11.07 -13.84 18.41
CA PRO A 372 -11.76 -14.95 19.04
C PRO A 372 -11.81 -16.17 18.11
N ARG A 373 -11.67 -17.37 18.68
CA ARG A 373 -11.76 -18.62 17.89
C ARG A 373 -13.20 -18.88 17.46
N PRO A 374 -13.40 -19.63 16.35
CA PRO A 374 -14.70 -20.20 16.01
C PRO A 374 -15.31 -20.95 17.19
N ARG A 375 -16.64 -20.94 17.28
CA ARG A 375 -17.37 -21.66 18.34
C ARG A 375 -17.28 -23.16 18.21
#